data_AF-A0A9X3NCK8-F1
#
_entry.id   AF-A0A9X3NCK8-F1
#
_cell.length_a   1.000
_cell.length_b   1.000
_cell.length_c   1.000
_cell.angle_alpha   90.00
_cell.angle_beta   90.00
_cell.angle_gamma   90.00
#
_symmetry.space_group_name_H-M   'P 1'
#
loop_
_entity.id
_entity.type
_entity.pdbx_description
1 polymer ?
#
loop_
_entity_poly.entity_id
_entity_poly.type
_entity_poly.pdbx_seq_one_letter_code
_entity_poly.pdbx_strand_id
1 'polypeptide(L)'
;MHAVLRFAADAKAADGLEQQIYARQIVGQLRLIHLCAGMLAKELTRLGIDQGHRDRLQDGITAFAQALPGAKDARDIREHLDEYARGEGQLQRRAMRESAIDRLAAAARFWGGGYDPLTEEFREGPFVVSIPVAVEAARLLQTAIYHAARAVDASRDPARRSNPPSEGNCS
;
A
#
# COMPACT_ATOMS: atom_id res chain seq x y z
N MET A 1 0.54 10.08 -7.20
CA MET A 1 -0.36 9.46 -6.21
C MET A 1 -0.35 10.24 -4.91
N HIS A 2 -1.17 11.30 -4.82
CA HIS A 2 -1.32 12.12 -3.60
C HIS A 2 -2.36 11.55 -2.60
N ALA A 3 -3.03 10.43 -2.94
CA ALA A 3 -4.20 9.96 -2.20
C ALA A 3 -3.86 9.44 -0.79
N VAL A 4 -2.77 8.68 -0.61
CA VAL A 4 -2.33 8.18 0.71
C VAL A 4 -2.09 9.34 1.68
N LEU A 5 -1.37 10.38 1.22
CA LEU A 5 -1.08 11.56 2.02
C LEU A 5 -2.35 12.33 2.36
N ARG A 6 -3.26 12.48 1.40
CA ARG A 6 -4.54 13.18 1.60
C ARG A 6 -5.40 12.47 2.64
N PHE A 7 -5.62 11.16 2.49
CA PHE A 7 -6.41 10.40 3.45
C PHE A 7 -5.77 10.33 4.83
N ALA A 8 -4.43 10.34 4.93
CA ALA A 8 -3.76 10.44 6.22
C ALA A 8 -4.01 11.81 6.88
N ALA A 9 -3.94 12.90 6.12
CA ALA A 9 -4.26 14.24 6.62
C ALA A 9 -5.74 14.36 7.01
N ASP A 10 -6.64 13.84 6.18
CA ASP A 10 -8.09 13.87 6.42
C ASP A 10 -8.46 13.02 7.65
N ALA A 11 -7.84 11.84 7.82
CA ALA A 11 -8.03 11.01 9.02
C ALA A 11 -7.57 11.72 10.30
N LYS A 12 -6.48 12.50 10.23
CA LYS A 12 -5.97 13.27 11.36
C LYS A 12 -6.85 14.47 11.71
N ALA A 13 -7.48 15.08 10.71
CA ALA A 13 -8.32 16.25 10.89
C ALA A 13 -9.77 15.93 11.29
N ALA A 14 -10.28 14.76 10.90
CA ALA A 14 -11.63 14.32 11.20
C ALA A 14 -11.76 13.69 12.60
N ASP A 15 -13.00 13.51 13.05
CA ASP A 15 -13.35 12.77 14.27
C ASP A 15 -14.39 11.67 13.99
N GLY A 16 -14.64 10.84 15.01
CA GLY A 16 -15.68 9.83 14.98
C GLY A 16 -15.62 8.89 13.77
N LEU A 17 -16.75 8.73 13.09
CA LEU A 17 -16.90 7.80 11.97
C LEU A 17 -16.12 8.24 10.72
N GLU A 18 -16.02 9.54 10.47
CA GLU A 18 -15.35 10.09 9.30
C GLU A 18 -13.84 9.79 9.35
N GLN A 19 -13.22 9.99 10.51
CA GLN A 19 -11.83 9.59 10.76
C GLN A 19 -11.59 8.11 10.46
N GLN A 20 -12.50 7.23 10.89
CA GLN A 20 -12.41 5.80 10.60
C GLN A 20 -12.52 5.51 9.11
N ILE A 21 -13.42 6.19 8.39
CA ILE A 21 -13.57 6.03 6.94
C ILE A 21 -12.26 6.42 6.24
N TYR A 22 -11.67 7.57 6.57
CA TYR A 22 -10.43 8.02 5.94
C TYR A 22 -9.26 7.09 6.22
N ALA A 23 -9.06 6.67 7.48
CA ALA A 23 -7.98 5.73 7.82
C ALA A 23 -8.13 4.40 7.07
N ARG A 24 -9.37 3.93 6.90
CA ARG A 24 -9.69 2.72 6.14
C ARG A 24 -9.38 2.85 4.64
N GLN A 25 -9.51 4.05 4.06
CA GLN A 25 -9.16 4.30 2.65
C GLN A 25 -7.64 4.18 2.41
N ILE A 26 -6.81 4.47 3.41
CA ILE A 26 -5.34 4.39 3.30
C ILE A 26 -4.91 2.99 2.87
N VAL A 27 -5.46 1.93 3.50
CA VAL A 27 -5.15 0.52 3.16
C VAL A 27 -5.44 0.21 1.68
N GLY A 28 -6.56 0.70 1.16
CA GLY A 28 -6.89 0.57 -0.27
C GLY A 28 -5.90 1.30 -1.17
N GLN A 29 -5.48 2.51 -0.79
CA GLN A 29 -4.50 3.27 -1.59
C GLN A 29 -3.09 2.65 -1.55
N LEU A 30 -2.68 2.04 -0.44
CA LEU A 30 -1.42 1.29 -0.33
C LEU A 30 -1.37 0.10 -1.31
N ARG A 31 -2.51 -0.55 -1.56
CA ARG A 31 -2.61 -1.57 -2.61
C ARG A 31 -2.34 -0.97 -3.99
N LEU A 32 -3.01 0.15 -4.32
CA LEU A 32 -2.95 0.73 -5.66
C LEU A 32 -1.53 1.17 -6.02
N ILE A 33 -0.79 1.75 -5.07
CA ILE A 33 0.63 2.10 -5.29
C ILE A 33 1.50 0.86 -5.52
N HIS A 34 1.29 -0.20 -4.74
CA HIS A 34 2.02 -1.45 -4.91
C HIS A 34 1.73 -2.14 -6.25
N LEU A 35 0.45 -2.18 -6.66
CA LEU A 35 0.04 -2.69 -7.97
C LEU A 35 0.63 -1.88 -9.13
N CYS A 36 0.62 -0.55 -9.02
CA CYS A 36 1.25 0.35 -10.00
C CYS A 36 2.74 0.04 -10.18
N ALA A 37 3.47 -0.09 -9.08
CA ALA A 37 4.88 -0.47 -9.11
C ALA A 37 5.10 -1.84 -9.79
N GLY A 38 4.28 -2.84 -9.46
CA GLY A 38 4.36 -4.16 -10.06
C GLY A 38 4.07 -4.18 -11.56
N MET A 39 3.11 -3.38 -12.03
CA MET A 39 2.85 -3.21 -13.47
C MET A 39 4.04 -2.57 -14.18
N LEU A 40 4.62 -1.54 -13.57
CA LEU A 40 5.76 -0.84 -14.14
C LEU A 40 7.02 -1.71 -14.18
N ALA A 41 7.26 -2.54 -13.17
CA ALA A 41 8.37 -3.50 -13.17
C ALA A 41 8.26 -4.52 -14.32
N LYS A 42 7.05 -5.01 -14.60
CA LYS A 42 6.79 -5.87 -15.77
C LYS A 42 7.06 -5.14 -17.07
N GLU A 43 6.68 -3.86 -17.15
CA GLU A 43 6.89 -3.03 -18.34
C GLU A 43 8.37 -2.75 -18.60
N LEU A 44 9.16 -2.43 -17.56
CA LEU A 44 10.62 -2.29 -17.68
C LEU A 44 11.27 -3.56 -18.24
N THR A 45 10.82 -4.72 -17.77
CA THR A 45 11.28 -6.03 -18.26
C THR A 45 10.92 -6.23 -19.73
N ARG A 46 9.66 -5.97 -20.09
CA ARG A 46 9.15 -6.12 -21.45
C ARG A 46 9.88 -5.23 -22.47
N LEU A 47 10.26 -4.02 -22.07
CA LEU A 47 10.98 -3.05 -22.91
C LEU A 47 12.49 -3.26 -22.93
N GLY A 48 13.04 -4.20 -22.15
CA GLY A 48 14.48 -4.40 -22.07
C GLY A 48 15.24 -3.22 -21.48
N ILE A 49 14.59 -2.39 -20.65
CA ILE A 49 15.25 -1.28 -19.95
C ILE A 49 16.32 -1.84 -19.02
N ASP A 50 17.41 -1.07 -18.84
CA ASP A 50 18.61 -1.53 -18.14
C ASP A 50 18.33 -2.01 -16.72
N GLN A 51 19.24 -2.88 -16.26
CA GLN A 51 19.14 -3.54 -14.97
C GLN A 51 19.09 -2.55 -13.81
N GLY A 52 19.77 -1.40 -13.89
CA GLY A 52 19.81 -0.42 -12.81
C GLY A 52 18.45 0.22 -12.54
N HIS A 53 17.67 0.51 -13.57
CA HIS A 53 16.29 0.98 -13.40
C HIS A 53 15.36 -0.11 -12.85
N ARG A 54 15.56 -1.38 -13.27
CA ARG A 54 14.78 -2.52 -12.75
C ARG A 54 15.06 -2.78 -11.27
N ASP A 55 16.32 -2.82 -10.87
CA ASP A 55 16.75 -3.07 -9.50
C ASP A 55 16.22 -1.99 -8.56
N ARG A 56 16.36 -0.71 -8.91
CA ARG A 56 15.84 0.39 -8.07
C ARG A 56 14.34 0.30 -7.81
N LEU A 57 13.55 -0.07 -8.82
CA LEU A 57 12.11 -0.24 -8.62
C LEU A 57 11.81 -1.48 -7.76
N GLN A 58 12.54 -2.57 -7.98
CA GLN A 58 12.36 -3.81 -7.21
C GLN A 58 12.77 -3.64 -5.75
N ASP A 59 13.85 -2.90 -5.48
CA ASP A 59 14.28 -2.52 -4.13
C ASP A 59 13.20 -1.66 -3.45
N GLY A 60 12.65 -0.67 -4.16
CA GLY A 60 11.54 0.14 -3.67
C GLY A 60 10.29 -0.68 -3.33
N ILE A 61 9.91 -1.64 -4.18
CA ILE A 61 8.79 -2.57 -3.92
C ILE A 61 9.06 -3.42 -2.68
N THR A 62 10.29 -3.91 -2.54
CA THR A 62 10.70 -4.76 -1.43
C THR A 62 10.71 -3.99 -0.11
N ALA A 63 11.33 -2.80 -0.10
CA ALA A 63 11.36 -1.91 1.07
C ALA A 63 9.94 -1.48 1.49
N PHE A 64 9.06 -1.18 0.53
CA PHE A 64 7.66 -0.86 0.81
C PHE A 64 6.93 -2.03 1.50
N ALA A 65 7.10 -3.26 1.00
CA ALA A 65 6.48 -4.43 1.60
C ALA A 65 7.02 -4.73 3.01
N GLN A 66 8.33 -4.54 3.22
CA GLN A 66 8.98 -4.73 4.52
C GLN A 66 8.56 -3.68 5.56
N ALA A 67 8.36 -2.43 5.14
CA ALA A 67 7.91 -1.34 6.00
C ALA A 67 6.45 -1.53 6.48
N LEU A 68 5.68 -2.35 5.76
CA LEU A 68 4.25 -2.52 6.00
C LEU A 68 3.86 -3.99 6.23
N PRO A 69 4.43 -4.63 7.26
CA PRO A 69 4.09 -6.01 7.59
C PRO A 69 2.59 -6.10 7.91
N GLY A 70 1.90 -7.06 7.29
CA GLY A 70 0.47 -7.27 7.50
C GLY A 70 -0.47 -6.30 6.77
N ALA A 71 0.02 -5.27 6.06
CA ALA A 71 -0.87 -4.37 5.30
C ALA A 71 -1.63 -5.10 4.17
N LYS A 72 -0.99 -6.09 3.55
CA LYS A 72 -1.65 -6.99 2.59
C LYS A 72 -2.78 -7.79 3.25
N ASP A 73 -2.51 -8.35 4.42
CA ASP A 73 -3.48 -9.19 5.12
C ASP A 73 -4.64 -8.37 5.69
N ALA A 74 -4.35 -7.19 6.25
CA ALA A 74 -5.36 -6.20 6.65
C ALA A 74 -6.27 -5.83 5.48
N ARG A 75 -5.70 -5.62 4.29
CA ARG A 75 -6.48 -5.38 3.08
C ARG A 75 -7.34 -6.59 2.70
N ASP A 76 -6.77 -7.79 2.67
CA ASP A 76 -7.51 -9.00 2.28
C ASP A 76 -8.73 -9.23 3.17
N ILE A 77 -8.64 -8.94 4.48
CA ILE A 77 -9.79 -8.97 5.39
C ILE A 77 -10.88 -7.99 4.92
N ARG A 78 -10.50 -6.78 4.52
CA ARG A 78 -11.44 -5.73 4.09
C ARG A 78 -12.09 -6.03 2.75
N GLU A 79 -11.32 -6.55 1.80
CA GLU A 79 -11.81 -6.87 0.45
C GLU A 79 -12.76 -8.08 0.47
N HIS A 80 -12.58 -8.99 1.44
CA HIS A 80 -13.39 -10.19 1.62
C HIS A 80 -14.20 -10.14 2.93
N LEU A 81 -14.69 -8.95 3.30
CA LEU A 81 -15.30 -8.72 4.60
C LEU A 81 -16.44 -9.70 4.91
N ASP A 82 -17.23 -10.09 3.92
CA ASP A 82 -18.35 -11.01 4.09
C ASP A 82 -17.89 -12.45 4.36
N GLU A 83 -16.82 -12.92 3.72
CA GLU A 83 -16.17 -14.19 4.04
C GLU A 83 -15.60 -14.17 5.46
N TYR A 84 -14.91 -13.08 5.82
CA TYR A 84 -14.31 -12.93 7.15
C TYR A 84 -15.36 -12.79 8.25
N ALA A 85 -16.52 -12.18 7.98
CA ALA A 85 -17.66 -12.14 8.90
C ALA A 85 -18.18 -13.54 9.26
N ARG A 86 -18.12 -14.47 8.30
CA ARG A 86 -18.62 -15.85 8.45
C ARG A 86 -17.57 -16.83 8.97
N GLY A 87 -16.34 -16.39 9.20
CA GLY A 87 -15.23 -17.28 9.59
C GLY A 87 -14.68 -18.10 8.42
N GLU A 88 -14.93 -17.66 7.18
CA GLU A 88 -14.58 -18.38 5.95
C GLU A 88 -13.33 -17.82 5.28
N GLY A 89 -12.78 -16.69 5.76
CA GLY A 89 -11.61 -16.05 5.17
C GLY A 89 -10.36 -16.94 5.16
N GLN A 90 -9.46 -16.72 4.19
CA GLN A 90 -8.26 -17.55 4.04
C GLN A 90 -7.39 -17.59 5.30
N LEU A 91 -7.17 -16.45 5.94
CA LEU A 91 -6.36 -16.37 7.16
C LEU A 91 -7.04 -17.02 8.36
N GLN A 92 -8.38 -16.98 8.42
CA GLN A 92 -9.16 -17.69 9.43
C GLN A 92 -9.06 -19.20 9.24
N ARG A 93 -9.23 -19.70 8.02
CA ARG A 93 -9.04 -21.14 7.70
C ARG A 93 -7.64 -21.62 8.08
N ARG A 94 -6.62 -20.78 7.87
CA ARG A 94 -5.26 -21.06 8.31
C ARG A 94 -5.15 -21.11 9.84
N ALA A 95 -5.65 -20.09 10.53
CA ALA A 95 -5.62 -20.01 11.99
C ALA A 95 -6.37 -21.16 12.66
N MET A 96 -7.52 -21.58 12.14
CA MET A 96 -8.27 -22.75 12.64
C MET A 96 -7.43 -24.04 12.55
N ARG A 97 -6.69 -24.23 11.44
CA ARG A 97 -5.80 -25.40 11.29
C ARG A 97 -4.58 -25.34 12.20
N GLU A 98 -3.96 -24.18 12.35
CA GLU A 98 -2.69 -24.01 13.06
C GLU A 98 -2.86 -23.86 14.58
N SER A 99 -3.95 -23.24 15.03
CA SER A 99 -4.18 -22.91 16.44
C SER A 99 -5.33 -23.68 17.07
N ALA A 100 -5.93 -24.63 16.35
CA ALA A 100 -7.07 -25.44 16.81
C ALA A 100 -8.24 -24.62 17.39
N ILE A 101 -8.44 -23.39 16.88
CA ILE A 101 -9.58 -22.54 17.25
C ILE A 101 -10.79 -22.89 16.40
N ASP A 102 -11.98 -22.71 16.96
CA ASP A 102 -13.22 -22.88 16.21
C ASP A 102 -13.51 -21.68 15.27
N ARG A 103 -14.55 -21.83 14.45
CA ARG A 103 -14.96 -20.82 13.46
C ARG A 103 -15.37 -19.49 14.11
N LEU A 104 -16.04 -19.52 15.25
CA LEU A 104 -16.52 -18.30 15.91
C LEU A 104 -15.35 -17.54 16.53
N ALA A 105 -14.40 -18.24 17.15
CA ALA A 105 -13.15 -17.68 17.64
C ALA A 105 -12.31 -17.10 16.49
N ALA A 106 -12.25 -17.77 15.34
CA ALA A 106 -11.59 -17.24 14.15
C ALA A 106 -12.32 -16.02 13.57
N ALA A 107 -13.65 -16.01 13.54
CA ALA A 107 -14.44 -14.83 13.20
C ALA A 107 -14.09 -13.66 14.11
N ALA A 108 -14.22 -13.84 15.43
CA ALA A 108 -13.94 -12.80 16.42
C ALA A 108 -12.50 -12.26 16.38
N ARG A 109 -11.51 -13.11 16.09
CA ARG A 109 -10.09 -12.70 16.02
C ARG A 109 -9.76 -11.82 14.83
N PHE A 110 -10.39 -12.07 13.68
CA PHE A 110 -10.11 -11.35 12.43
C PHE A 110 -11.15 -10.29 12.10
N TRP A 111 -12.28 -10.31 12.81
CA TRP A 111 -13.34 -9.32 12.69
C TRP A 111 -13.07 -8.10 13.58
N GLY A 112 -13.17 -6.92 12.97
CA GLY A 112 -13.09 -5.66 13.69
C GLY A 112 -11.69 -5.03 13.66
N GLY A 113 -11.60 -3.92 14.36
CA GLY A 113 -10.46 -3.02 14.30
C GLY A 113 -10.90 -1.59 14.02
N GLY A 114 -9.93 -0.70 13.94
CA GLY A 114 -10.15 0.72 13.82
C GLY A 114 -8.84 1.48 13.84
N TYR A 115 -8.97 2.76 13.56
CA TYR A 115 -7.90 3.73 13.70
C TYR A 115 -7.86 4.27 15.12
N ASP A 116 -6.67 4.26 15.71
CA ASP A 116 -6.37 4.92 16.97
C ASP A 116 -5.61 6.24 16.67
N PRO A 117 -6.22 7.41 16.89
CA PRO A 117 -5.59 8.69 16.62
C PRO A 117 -4.45 9.05 17.57
N LEU A 118 -4.35 8.41 18.74
CA LEU A 118 -3.27 8.66 19.70
C LEU A 118 -1.97 8.01 19.25
N THR A 119 -2.07 6.83 18.65
CA THR A 119 -0.92 6.05 18.16
C THR A 119 -0.72 6.18 16.64
N GLU A 120 -1.68 6.79 15.95
CA GLU A 120 -1.77 6.85 14.48
C GLU A 120 -1.67 5.44 13.85
N GLU A 121 -2.21 4.43 14.54
CA GLU A 121 -2.24 3.04 14.09
C GLU A 121 -3.63 2.66 13.56
N PHE A 122 -3.66 1.95 12.45
CA PHE A 122 -4.86 1.28 11.96
C PHE A 122 -4.77 -0.23 12.23
N ARG A 123 -5.79 -0.79 12.89
CA ARG A 123 -5.92 -2.22 13.13
C ARG A 123 -7.03 -2.83 12.28
N GLU A 124 -6.76 -4.00 11.72
CA GLU A 124 -7.76 -4.86 11.09
C GLU A 124 -7.47 -6.31 11.49
N GLY A 125 -8.33 -6.90 12.30
CA GLY A 125 -8.07 -8.17 12.97
C GLY A 125 -6.73 -8.13 13.74
N PRO A 126 -5.83 -9.11 13.54
CA PRO A 126 -4.54 -9.14 14.23
C PRO A 126 -3.46 -8.25 13.59
N PHE A 127 -3.78 -7.54 12.49
CA PHE A 127 -2.78 -6.77 11.74
C PHE A 127 -2.83 -5.30 12.14
N VAL A 128 -1.64 -4.70 12.30
CA VAL A 128 -1.45 -3.31 12.68
C VAL A 128 -0.66 -2.61 11.58
N VAL A 129 -1.14 -1.46 11.15
CA VAL A 129 -0.49 -0.59 10.16
C VAL A 129 -0.27 0.77 10.80
N SER A 130 1.00 1.16 10.96
CA SER A 130 1.35 2.52 11.36
C SER A 130 1.13 3.47 10.18
N ILE A 131 0.24 4.45 10.33
CA ILE A 131 -0.07 5.42 9.26
C ILE A 131 1.15 6.28 8.91
N PRO A 132 1.94 6.82 9.85
CA PRO A 132 3.15 7.55 9.52
C PRO A 132 4.16 6.73 8.71
N VAL A 133 4.38 5.47 9.09
CA VAL A 133 5.27 4.55 8.34
C VAL A 133 4.71 4.27 6.95
N ALA A 134 3.39 4.08 6.82
CA ALA A 134 2.74 3.86 5.54
C ALA A 134 2.84 5.05 4.59
N VAL A 135 2.70 6.28 5.11
CA VAL A 135 2.87 7.50 4.34
C VAL A 135 4.31 7.60 3.81
N GLU A 136 5.30 7.38 4.67
CA GLU A 136 6.71 7.47 4.27
C GLU A 136 7.09 6.37 3.27
N ALA A 137 6.68 5.12 3.53
CA ALA A 137 6.90 4.02 2.60
C ALA A 137 6.25 4.30 1.22
N ALA A 138 5.02 4.82 1.22
CA ALA A 138 4.33 5.19 -0.02
C ALA A 138 5.07 6.31 -0.78
N ARG A 139 5.60 7.31 -0.08
CA ARG A 139 6.40 8.39 -0.67
C ARG A 139 7.66 7.85 -1.35
N LEU A 140 8.40 6.98 -0.66
CA LEU A 140 9.61 6.35 -1.19
C LEU A 140 9.31 5.49 -2.43
N LEU A 141 8.26 4.66 -2.37
CA LEU A 141 7.85 3.86 -3.52
C LEU A 141 7.38 4.73 -4.69
N GLN A 142 6.69 5.84 -4.42
CA GLN A 142 6.27 6.77 -5.47
C GLN A 142 7.47 7.39 -6.20
N THR A 143 8.54 7.73 -5.49
CA THR A 143 9.80 8.20 -6.09
C THR A 143 10.41 7.13 -7.01
N ALA A 144 10.44 5.87 -6.56
CA ALA A 144 10.94 4.76 -7.38
C ALA A 144 10.08 4.56 -8.65
N ILE A 145 8.75 4.60 -8.53
CA ILE A 145 7.81 4.55 -9.65
C ILE A 145 8.08 5.70 -10.63
N TYR A 146 8.26 6.93 -10.13
CA TYR A 146 8.53 8.09 -10.96
C TYR A 146 9.80 7.90 -11.81
N HIS A 147 10.90 7.47 -11.20
CA HIS A 147 12.14 7.24 -11.93
C HIS A 147 12.02 6.12 -12.97
N ALA A 148 11.33 5.03 -12.64
CA ALA A 148 11.06 3.95 -13.57
C ALA A 148 10.18 4.40 -14.75
N ALA A 149 9.14 5.20 -14.49
CA ALA A 149 8.25 5.71 -15.53
C ALA A 149 9.00 6.64 -16.49
N ARG A 150 9.89 7.49 -15.97
CA ARG A 150 10.77 8.33 -16.78
C ARG A 150 11.68 7.52 -17.70
N ALA A 151 12.20 6.37 -17.23
CA ALA A 151 12.99 5.47 -18.07
C ALA A 151 12.16 4.84 -19.20
N VAL A 152 10.91 4.44 -18.90
CA VAL A 152 9.94 3.98 -19.91
C VAL A 152 9.70 5.06 -20.96
N ASP A 153 9.38 6.28 -20.54
CA ASP A 153 9.14 7.39 -21.47
C ASP A 153 10.36 7.66 -22.36
N ALA A 154 11.56 7.69 -21.79
CA ALA A 154 12.81 7.90 -22.53
C ALA A 154 13.20 6.74 -23.47
N SER A 155 12.61 5.56 -23.30
CA SER A 155 12.77 4.43 -24.23
C SER A 155 11.79 4.51 -25.41
N ARG A 156 10.63 5.13 -25.21
CA ARG A 156 9.57 5.28 -26.23
C ARG A 156 9.73 6.53 -27.08
N ASP A 157 10.33 7.58 -26.51
CA ASP A 157 10.60 8.85 -27.18
C ASP A 157 12.05 9.31 -26.92
N PRO A 158 13.02 8.92 -27.78
CA PRO A 158 14.42 9.29 -27.63
C PRO A 158 14.66 10.80 -27.66
N ALA A 159 13.78 11.59 -28.29
CA ALA A 159 13.91 13.05 -28.40
C ALA A 159 13.66 13.79 -27.08
N ARG A 160 13.04 13.14 -26.08
CA ARG A 160 12.89 13.66 -24.71
C ARG A 160 14.14 13.51 -23.84
N ARG A 161 15.18 12.80 -24.29
CA ARG A 161 16.45 12.63 -23.52
C ARG A 161 17.28 13.91 -23.43
N SER A 162 17.07 14.88 -24.33
CA SER A 162 17.91 16.08 -24.45
C SER A 162 17.38 17.33 -23.74
N ASN A 163 16.16 17.32 -23.18
CA ASN A 163 15.58 18.47 -22.49
C ASN A 163 15.08 18.09 -21.08
N PRO A 164 15.86 18.33 -20.01
CA PRO A 164 15.31 18.32 -18.66
C PRO A 164 14.26 19.43 -18.55
N PRO A 165 13.12 19.20 -17.87
CA PRO A 165 12.19 20.28 -17.56
C PRO A 165 12.93 21.30 -16.69
N SER A 166 12.92 22.57 -17.11
CA SER A 166 13.39 23.68 -16.29
C SER A 166 12.73 23.59 -14.92
N GLU A 167 13.52 23.59 -13.85
CA GLU A 167 13.03 23.78 -12.49
C GLU A 167 12.22 25.08 -12.48
N GLY A 168 10.91 24.93 -12.49
CA GLY A 168 9.98 26.06 -12.40
C GLY A 168 10.11 26.63 -11.00
N ASN A 169 10.71 27.82 -10.91
CA ASN A 169 10.59 28.70 -9.75
C ASN A 169 9.10 28.93 -9.47
N CYS A 170 8.59 28.30 -8.41
CA CYS A 170 7.43 28.79 -7.71
C CYS A 170 7.93 29.67 -6.57
N SER A 171 8.05 30.97 -6.85
CA SER A 171 7.97 32.03 -5.85
C SER A 171 6.54 32.16 -5.31
#